data_AF-A0A940I3A1-F1
#
_entry.id   AF-A0A940I3A1-F1
#
_cell.length_a   1.000
_cell.length_b   1.000
_cell.length_c   1.000
_cell.angle_alpha   90.00
_cell.angle_beta   90.00
_cell.angle_gamma   90.00
#
_symmetry.space_group_name_H-M   'P 1'
#
loop_
_entity.id
_entity.type
_entity.pdbx_description
1 polymer ?
#
loop_
_entity_poly.entity_id
_entity_poly.type
_entity_poly.pdbx_seq_one_letter_code
_entity_poly.pdbx_strand_id
1 'polypeptide(L)'
;MKKTYFLIIVILTIMTINLMPFFKKSSINTEDLMHFSATFILPYNYKLWLVDKNGKIFDLIQCSSEFKKVPVIKIPKDFIDEINGVVSQDILKFIPDKIPSIIYEINLKDNSFVLLNNAKIYFEDIGKLAVYFENLKVWYKYTNVNEVYYIKDDMLVKVR
;
A
#
# COMPACT_ATOMS: atom_id res chain seq x y z
N MET A 1 -57.67 30.14 -11.58
CA MET A 1 -56.93 29.24 -10.66
C MET A 1 -56.35 27.99 -11.33
N LYS A 2 -57.07 27.20 -12.15
CA LYS A 2 -56.51 25.95 -12.74
C LYS A 2 -55.27 26.15 -13.65
N LYS A 3 -55.19 27.26 -14.40
CA LYS A 3 -54.07 27.54 -15.32
C LYS A 3 -52.75 27.89 -14.62
N THR A 4 -52.80 28.50 -13.43
CA THR A 4 -51.60 28.86 -12.66
C THR A 4 -50.96 27.63 -12.01
N TYR A 5 -51.75 26.67 -11.53
CA TYR A 5 -51.22 25.40 -11.02
C TYR A 5 -50.55 24.57 -12.10
N PHE A 6 -51.12 24.56 -13.32
CA PHE A 6 -50.52 23.87 -14.46
C PHE A 6 -49.13 24.44 -14.79
N LEU A 7 -48.99 25.77 -14.79
CA LEU A 7 -47.71 26.42 -15.08
C LEU A 7 -46.65 26.11 -14.01
N ILE A 8 -47.03 26.08 -12.74
CA ILE A 8 -46.15 25.76 -11.61
C ILE A 8 -45.64 24.32 -11.69
N ILE A 9 -46.51 23.38 -12.07
CA ILE A 9 -46.15 21.96 -12.24
C ILE A 9 -45.14 21.79 -13.38
N VAL A 10 -45.31 22.52 -14.49
CA VAL A 10 -44.38 22.48 -15.63
C VAL A 10 -43.01 23.05 -15.27
N ILE A 11 -42.95 24.11 -14.46
CA ILE A 11 -41.67 24.69 -14.02
C ILE A 11 -40.93 23.73 -13.07
N LEU A 12 -41.66 23.10 -12.14
CA LEU A 12 -41.08 22.11 -11.21
C LEU A 12 -40.54 20.89 -11.95
N THR A 13 -41.26 20.37 -12.95
CA THR A 13 -40.77 19.21 -13.73
C THR A 13 -39.51 19.54 -14.52
N ILE A 14 -39.45 20.72 -15.16
CA ILE A 14 -38.24 21.18 -15.88
C ILE A 14 -37.05 21.32 -14.92
N MET A 15 -37.24 21.83 -13.70
CA MET A 15 -36.15 21.92 -12.72
C MET A 15 -35.65 20.54 -12.27
N THR A 16 -36.55 19.57 -12.04
CA THR A 16 -36.14 18.21 -11.64
C THR A 16 -35.38 17.45 -12.74
N ILE A 17 -35.73 17.65 -14.01
CA ILE A 17 -35.03 17.03 -15.14
C ILE A 17 -33.60 17.57 -15.28
N ASN A 18 -33.39 18.87 -15.03
CA ASN A 18 -32.06 19.48 -15.06
C ASN A 18 -31.15 19.10 -13.87
N LEU A 19 -31.70 18.51 -12.81
CA LEU A 19 -30.95 17.98 -11.66
C LEU A 19 -30.55 16.50 -11.81
N MET A 20 -31.14 15.76 -12.75
CA MET A 20 -30.77 14.35 -13.00
C MET A 20 -29.29 14.09 -13.36
N PRO A 21 -28.55 14.95 -14.09
CA PRO A 21 -27.15 14.67 -14.40
C PRO A 21 -26.22 14.76 -13.18
N PHE A 22 -26.64 15.38 -12.07
CA PHE A 22 -25.84 15.44 -10.83
C PHE A 22 -25.86 14.14 -10.01
N PHE A 23 -26.82 13.24 -10.27
CA PHE A 23 -26.91 11.93 -9.60
C PHE A 23 -26.36 10.79 -10.45
N LYS A 24 -25.63 11.09 -11.54
CA LYS A 24 -24.90 10.07 -12.29
C LYS A 24 -23.76 9.58 -11.41
N LYS A 25 -24.03 8.54 -10.61
CA LYS A 25 -23.02 7.74 -9.92
C LYS A 25 -21.96 7.42 -10.98
N SER A 26 -20.73 7.90 -10.78
CA SER A 26 -19.62 7.53 -11.65
C SER A 26 -19.50 6.02 -11.57
N SER A 27 -19.99 5.30 -12.57
CA SER A 27 -19.63 3.91 -12.76
C SER A 27 -18.14 3.95 -13.06
N ILE A 28 -17.33 3.63 -12.05
CA ILE A 28 -15.92 3.33 -12.27
C ILE A 28 -15.93 2.22 -13.33
N ASN A 29 -15.43 2.53 -14.52
CA ASN A 29 -15.33 1.57 -15.59
C ASN A 29 -14.46 0.42 -15.09
N THR A 30 -15.02 -0.78 -15.01
CA THR A 30 -14.32 -1.99 -14.61
C THR A 30 -13.17 -2.36 -15.55
N GLU A 31 -13.09 -1.72 -16.71
CA GLU A 31 -11.97 -1.84 -17.66
C GLU A 31 -10.73 -1.02 -17.23
N ASP A 32 -10.87 0.04 -16.43
CA ASP A 32 -9.73 0.78 -15.84
C ASP A 32 -9.06 0.02 -14.67
N LEU A 33 -9.73 -1.00 -14.11
CA LEU A 33 -9.21 -1.81 -13.01
C LEU A 33 -8.16 -2.85 -13.47
N MET A 34 -8.02 -3.11 -14.78
CA MET A 34 -7.15 -4.17 -15.30
C MET A 34 -5.64 -3.82 -15.34
N HIS A 35 -5.24 -2.59 -14.99
CA HIS A 35 -3.85 -2.15 -15.16
C HIS A 35 -3.16 -1.54 -13.92
N PHE A 36 -3.68 -1.77 -12.71
CA PHE A 36 -2.97 -1.39 -11.49
C PHE A 36 -2.04 -2.51 -11.03
N SER A 37 -0.80 -2.49 -11.52
CA SER A 37 0.26 -3.37 -11.01
C SER A 37 0.62 -2.94 -9.59
N ALA A 38 0.14 -3.65 -8.58
CA ALA A 38 0.53 -3.42 -7.19
C ALA A 38 2.04 -3.64 -7.01
N THR A 39 2.67 -2.74 -6.26
CA THR A 39 4.09 -2.79 -5.89
C THR A 39 4.28 -3.46 -4.54
N PHE A 40 3.41 -3.16 -3.57
CA PHE A 40 3.44 -3.80 -2.25
C PHE A 40 2.05 -3.88 -1.61
N ILE A 41 1.94 -4.74 -0.60
CA ILE A 41 0.78 -4.84 0.30
C ILE A 41 1.06 -3.97 1.53
N LEU A 42 0.10 -3.14 1.90
CA LEU A 42 0.13 -2.25 3.05
C LEU A 42 -0.87 -2.74 4.13
N PRO A 43 -0.38 -3.35 5.22
CA PRO A 43 -1.20 -3.63 6.39
C PRO A 43 -1.44 -2.35 7.18
N TYR A 44 -2.71 -1.97 7.34
CA TYR A 44 -3.07 -0.72 8.02
C TYR A 44 -4.47 -0.79 8.64
N ASN A 45 -4.61 -0.49 9.94
CA ASN A 45 -5.90 -0.51 10.68
C ASN A 45 -6.79 -1.72 10.36
N TYR A 46 -6.24 -2.94 10.48
CA TYR A 46 -6.93 -4.21 10.18
C TYR A 46 -7.34 -4.43 8.71
N LYS A 47 -6.87 -3.57 7.81
CA LYS A 47 -7.04 -3.70 6.36
C LYS A 47 -5.72 -4.12 5.72
N LEU A 48 -5.84 -4.77 4.56
CA LEU A 48 -4.73 -5.09 3.67
C LEU A 48 -4.97 -4.37 2.36
N TRP A 49 -4.23 -3.29 2.15
CA TRP A 49 -4.33 -2.46 0.96
C TRP A 49 -3.26 -2.80 -0.06
N LEU A 50 -3.56 -2.61 -1.33
CA LEU A 50 -2.56 -2.65 -2.39
C LEU A 50 -2.11 -1.23 -2.70
N VAL A 51 -0.82 -1.08 -2.94
CA VAL A 51 -0.21 0.21 -3.24
C VAL A 51 0.61 0.09 -4.53
N ASP A 52 0.40 1.01 -5.46
CA ASP A 52 1.21 1.09 -6.68
C ASP A 52 2.52 1.85 -6.43
N LYS A 53 3.37 1.90 -7.46
CA LYS A 53 4.66 2.62 -7.43
C LYS A 53 4.52 4.13 -7.16
N ASN A 54 3.34 4.70 -7.43
CA ASN A 54 3.07 6.13 -7.24
C ASN A 54 2.46 6.40 -5.85
N GLY A 55 2.33 5.38 -5.01
CA GLY A 55 1.74 5.50 -3.68
C GLY A 55 0.22 5.49 -3.66
N LYS A 56 -0.45 5.27 -4.79
CA LYS A 56 -1.91 5.22 -4.82
C LYS A 56 -2.38 3.95 -4.13
N ILE A 57 -3.26 4.12 -3.15
CA ILE A 57 -3.91 3.03 -2.43
C ILE A 57 -5.15 2.61 -3.20
N PHE A 58 -5.31 1.32 -3.41
CA PHE A 58 -6.54 0.76 -3.95
C PHE A 58 -6.95 -0.48 -3.14
N ASP A 59 -8.22 -0.49 -2.76
CA ASP A 59 -8.89 -1.68 -2.25
C ASP A 59 -9.18 -2.57 -3.45
N LEU A 60 -8.69 -3.81 -3.43
CA LEU A 60 -9.33 -5.02 -3.94
C LEU A 60 -8.29 -6.13 -4.11
N ILE A 61 -8.30 -7.06 -3.17
CA ILE A 61 -7.75 -8.40 -3.36
C ILE A 61 -8.76 -9.15 -4.24
N GLN A 62 -8.64 -9.09 -5.57
CA GLN A 62 -9.50 -9.91 -6.43
C GLN A 62 -8.94 -11.31 -6.67
N CYS A 63 -7.64 -11.54 -6.43
CA CYS A 63 -7.02 -12.82 -6.71
C CYS A 63 -5.91 -13.18 -5.71
N SER A 64 -6.03 -14.34 -5.07
CA SER A 64 -5.06 -14.87 -4.10
C SER A 64 -3.70 -15.23 -4.71
N SER A 65 -3.58 -15.26 -6.03
CA SER A 65 -2.32 -15.54 -6.73
C SER A 65 -1.36 -14.34 -6.70
N GLU A 66 -1.88 -13.12 -6.60
CA GLU A 66 -1.09 -11.88 -6.52
C GLU A 66 -0.38 -11.75 -5.16
N PHE A 67 -0.99 -12.28 -4.10
CA PHE A 67 -0.39 -12.35 -2.76
C PHE A 67 0.96 -13.06 -2.71
N LYS A 68 1.18 -14.05 -3.59
CA LYS A 68 2.41 -14.85 -3.56
C LYS A 68 3.63 -14.11 -4.08
N LYS A 69 3.47 -12.94 -4.71
CA LYS A 69 4.55 -12.22 -5.40
C LYS A 69 4.79 -10.80 -4.90
N VAL A 70 3.86 -10.26 -4.10
CA VAL A 70 3.90 -8.86 -3.68
C VAL A 70 4.42 -8.79 -2.23
N PRO A 71 5.49 -8.02 -1.97
CA PRO A 71 6.05 -7.89 -0.62
C PRO A 71 5.09 -7.14 0.31
N VAL A 72 5.14 -7.47 1.60
CA VAL A 72 4.38 -6.77 2.63
C VAL A 72 5.24 -5.65 3.21
N ILE A 73 4.73 -4.42 3.22
CA ILE A 73 5.44 -3.26 3.76
C ILE A 73 4.54 -2.51 4.74
N LYS A 74 4.99 -2.41 6.00
CA LYS A 74 4.35 -1.58 7.03
C LYS A 74 4.97 -0.18 6.98
N ILE A 75 4.12 0.80 6.69
CA ILE A 75 4.50 2.21 6.58
C ILE A 75 4.08 2.94 7.87
N PRO A 76 4.88 3.89 8.41
CA PRO A 76 4.46 4.70 9.54
C PRO A 76 3.23 5.54 9.20
N LYS A 77 2.34 5.72 10.19
CA LYS A 77 1.04 6.39 9.99
C LYS A 77 1.16 7.79 9.36
N ASP A 78 2.19 8.54 9.73
CA ASP A 78 2.40 9.91 9.27
C ASP A 78 2.64 10.04 7.76
N PHE A 79 2.94 8.92 7.08
CA PHE A 79 3.13 8.86 5.63
C PHE A 79 1.92 8.30 4.89
N ILE A 80 0.79 8.09 5.56
CA ILE A 80 -0.44 7.53 4.98
C ILE A 80 -1.56 8.56 5.08
N ASP A 81 -2.04 9.01 3.93
CA ASP A 81 -3.25 9.81 3.82
C ASP A 81 -4.42 8.89 3.47
N GLU A 82 -5.16 8.49 4.50
CA GLU A 82 -6.33 7.62 4.34
C GLU A 82 -7.48 8.31 3.58
N ILE A 83 -7.60 9.63 3.71
CA ILE A 83 -8.70 10.40 3.12
C ILE A 83 -8.53 10.45 1.61
N ASN A 84 -7.30 10.71 1.17
CA ASN A 84 -6.95 10.79 -0.25
C ASN A 84 -6.52 9.44 -0.83
N GLY A 85 -6.30 8.42 -0.01
CA GLY A 85 -5.88 7.09 -0.43
C GLY A 85 -4.48 7.08 -1.02
N VAL A 86 -3.51 7.72 -0.34
CA VAL A 86 -2.14 7.89 -0.84
C VAL A 86 -1.10 7.61 0.24
N VAL A 87 -0.01 6.96 -0.14
CA VAL A 87 1.24 6.89 0.62
C VAL A 87 2.19 7.98 0.13
N SER A 88 2.79 8.72 1.05
CA SER A 88 3.68 9.84 0.74
C SER A 88 4.91 9.41 -0.07
N GLN A 89 5.27 10.21 -1.07
CA GLN A 89 6.48 10.02 -1.87
C GLN A 89 7.77 10.12 -1.04
N ASP A 90 7.71 10.78 0.12
CA ASP A 90 8.87 10.91 1.00
C ASP A 90 9.34 9.58 1.59
N ILE A 91 8.44 8.62 1.80
CA ILE A 91 8.82 7.29 2.26
C ILE A 91 9.06 6.33 1.09
N LEU A 92 8.28 6.47 0.01
CA LEU A 92 8.35 5.57 -1.14
C LEU A 92 9.70 5.62 -1.86
N LYS A 93 10.33 6.79 -1.93
CA LYS A 93 11.66 6.96 -2.56
C LYS A 93 12.76 6.07 -1.95
N PHE A 94 12.56 5.59 -0.72
CA PHE A 94 13.52 4.71 -0.04
C PHE A 94 13.27 3.23 -0.33
N ILE A 95 12.09 2.86 -0.81
CA ILE A 95 11.72 1.47 -1.09
C ILE A 95 12.26 1.10 -2.48
N PRO A 96 13.25 0.20 -2.57
CA PRO A 96 13.78 -0.22 -3.87
C PRO A 96 12.74 -1.02 -4.67
N ASP A 97 12.73 -0.85 -5.99
CA ASP A 97 11.82 -1.55 -6.91
C ASP A 97 11.92 -3.09 -6.80
N LYS A 98 13.11 -3.59 -6.47
CA LYS A 98 13.40 -5.03 -6.39
C LYS A 98 13.66 -5.45 -4.95
N ILE A 99 12.66 -6.04 -4.33
CA ILE A 99 12.75 -6.62 -3.00
C ILE A 99 13.23 -8.09 -3.12
N PRO A 100 14.30 -8.50 -2.40
CA PRO A 100 14.75 -9.89 -2.38
C PRO A 100 13.64 -10.84 -1.91
N SER A 101 13.48 -11.98 -2.59
CA SER A 101 12.45 -12.97 -2.26
C SER A 101 12.58 -13.61 -0.86
N ILE A 102 13.74 -13.47 -0.23
CA ILE A 102 13.99 -13.91 1.15
C ILE A 102 13.32 -13.03 2.20
N ILE A 103 12.85 -11.84 1.83
CA ILE A 103 12.16 -10.91 2.72
C ILE A 103 10.66 -11.19 2.62
N TYR A 104 10.04 -11.48 3.76
CA TYR A 104 8.60 -11.65 3.88
C TYR A 104 7.90 -10.30 4.14
N GLU A 105 8.42 -9.53 5.11
CA GLU A 105 7.86 -8.24 5.51
C GLU A 105 8.98 -7.21 5.72
N ILE A 106 8.72 -5.97 5.32
CA ILE A 106 9.53 -4.81 5.66
C ILE A 106 8.69 -3.92 6.56
N ASN A 107 9.17 -3.61 7.76
CA ASN A 107 8.51 -2.71 8.69
C ASN A 107 9.33 -1.43 8.82
N LEU A 108 8.88 -0.36 8.16
CA LEU A 108 9.50 0.96 8.20
C LEU A 108 9.10 1.78 9.43
N LYS A 109 8.15 1.30 10.23
CA LYS A 109 7.79 1.92 11.52
C LYS A 109 8.81 1.55 12.60
N ASP A 110 9.21 0.29 12.64
CA ASP A 110 10.13 -0.25 13.64
C ASP A 110 11.53 -0.54 13.08
N ASN A 111 11.80 -0.08 11.85
CA ASN A 111 13.01 -0.34 11.09
C ASN A 111 13.47 -1.80 11.16
N SER A 112 12.64 -2.72 10.66
CA SER A 112 12.98 -4.15 10.68
C SER A 112 12.54 -4.91 9.43
N PHE A 113 13.23 -6.00 9.15
CA PHE A 113 12.85 -7.02 8.19
C PHE A 113 12.36 -8.26 8.91
N VAL A 114 11.37 -8.93 8.35
CA VAL A 114 11.02 -10.32 8.67
C VAL A 114 11.38 -11.16 7.45
N LEU A 115 12.20 -12.18 7.65
CA LEU A 115 12.64 -13.07 6.57
C LEU A 115 11.73 -14.29 6.44
N LEU A 116 11.89 -15.08 5.36
CA LEU A 116 11.10 -16.29 5.12
C LEU A 116 11.23 -17.36 6.20
N ASN A 117 12.37 -17.41 6.91
CA ASN A 117 12.57 -18.28 8.08
C ASN A 117 12.04 -17.66 9.39
N ASN A 118 11.25 -16.58 9.28
CA ASN A 118 10.70 -15.81 10.39
C ASN A 118 11.76 -15.18 11.32
N ALA A 119 13.02 -15.08 10.87
CA ALA A 119 14.03 -14.28 11.56
C ALA A 119 13.67 -12.79 11.43
N LYS A 120 13.89 -12.02 12.50
CA LYS A 120 13.68 -10.58 12.53
C LYS A 120 15.01 -9.85 12.56
N ILE A 121 15.21 -8.89 11.67
CA ILE A 121 16.46 -8.11 11.59
C ILE A 121 16.13 -6.62 11.70
N TYR A 122 16.63 -5.96 12.74
CA TYR A 122 16.53 -4.51 12.88
C TYR A 122 17.64 -3.81 12.08
N PHE A 123 17.32 -2.66 11.51
CA PHE A 123 18.25 -1.81 10.77
C PHE A 123 18.17 -0.37 11.27
N GLU A 124 19.24 0.39 11.06
CA GLU A 124 19.35 1.73 11.65
C GLU A 124 18.72 2.82 10.77
N ASP A 125 18.87 2.70 9.46
CA ASP A 125 18.57 3.79 8.51
C ASP A 125 17.82 3.29 7.27
N ILE A 126 16.62 3.82 7.04
CA ILE A 126 15.81 3.55 5.84
C ILE A 126 16.50 3.98 4.53
N GLY A 127 17.40 4.97 4.58
CA GLY A 127 18.17 5.43 3.43
C GLY A 127 19.12 4.38 2.86
N LYS A 128 19.44 3.35 3.65
CA LYS A 128 20.36 2.26 3.28
C LYS A 128 19.65 0.96 2.88
N LEU A 129 18.32 0.96 2.71
CA LEU A 129 17.54 -0.24 2.37
C LEU A 129 18.13 -1.02 1.18
N ALA A 130 18.53 -0.34 0.11
CA ALA A 130 19.13 -0.98 -1.07
C ALA A 130 20.43 -1.75 -0.72
N VAL A 131 21.29 -1.18 0.13
CA VAL A 131 22.52 -1.84 0.59
C VAL A 131 22.18 -3.05 1.46
N TYR A 132 21.22 -2.91 2.37
CA TYR A 132 20.77 -4.03 3.20
C TYR A 132 20.20 -5.18 2.37
N PHE A 133 19.44 -4.89 1.30
CA PHE A 133 18.90 -5.92 0.42
C PHE A 133 19.99 -6.75 -0.27
N GLU A 134 21.09 -6.13 -0.69
CA GLU A 134 22.23 -6.85 -1.25
C GLU A 134 22.91 -7.74 -0.20
N ASN A 135 23.14 -7.20 0.99
CA ASN A 135 23.78 -7.95 2.09
C ASN A 135 22.90 -9.11 2.61
N LEU A 136 21.58 -8.93 2.64
CA LEU A 136 20.62 -9.95 3.08
C LEU A 136 20.72 -11.24 2.26
N LYS A 137 21.06 -11.16 0.97
CA LYS A 137 21.29 -12.35 0.11
C LYS A 137 22.39 -13.26 0.67
N VAL A 138 23.34 -12.69 1.39
CA VAL A 138 24.44 -13.42 2.05
C VAL A 138 24.06 -13.74 3.49
N TRP A 139 23.62 -12.74 4.26
CA TRP A 139 23.31 -12.88 5.69
C TRP A 139 22.23 -13.91 5.99
N TYR A 140 21.23 -14.07 5.10
CA TYR A 140 20.17 -15.05 5.28
C TYR A 140 20.70 -16.47 5.57
N LYS A 141 21.83 -16.85 4.95
CA LYS A 141 22.48 -18.16 5.16
C LYS A 141 22.95 -18.40 6.60
N TYR A 142 23.11 -17.33 7.38
CA TYR A 142 23.57 -17.34 8.76
C TYR A 142 22.46 -16.96 9.75
N THR A 143 21.24 -16.75 9.26
CA THR A 143 20.07 -16.50 10.11
C THR A 143 19.41 -17.81 10.50
N ASN A 144 19.09 -17.92 11.77
CA ASN A 144 18.38 -19.05 12.36
C ASN A 144 16.88 -18.76 12.41
N VAL A 145 16.06 -19.82 12.41
CA VAL A 145 14.60 -19.74 12.43
C VAL A 145 14.11 -19.04 13.70
N ASN A 146 13.18 -18.09 13.58
CA ASN A 146 12.58 -17.35 14.70
C ASN A 146 13.55 -16.54 15.58
N GLU A 147 14.75 -16.24 15.07
CA GLU A 147 15.79 -15.53 15.84
C GLU A 147 15.82 -14.04 15.50
N VAL A 148 16.35 -13.24 16.42
CA VAL A 148 16.39 -11.78 16.31
C VAL A 148 17.82 -11.30 16.11
N TYR A 149 18.00 -10.36 15.18
CA TYR A 149 19.27 -9.76 14.83
C TYR A 149 19.14 -8.24 14.71
N TYR A 150 20.27 -7.55 14.74
CA TYR A 150 20.36 -6.15 14.35
C TYR A 150 21.58 -5.93 13.45
N ILE A 151 21.48 -4.95 12.57
CA ILE A 151 22.60 -4.47 11.77
C ILE A 151 23.32 -3.39 12.56
N LYS A 152 24.63 -3.52 12.72
CA LYS A 152 25.49 -2.50 13.31
C LYS A 152 26.81 -2.46 12.57
N ASP A 153 27.24 -1.26 12.16
CA ASP A 153 28.50 -1.05 11.44
C ASP A 153 28.62 -2.01 10.22
N ASP A 154 27.54 -2.15 9.46
CA ASP A 154 27.40 -3.08 8.33
C ASP A 154 27.62 -4.58 8.65
N MET A 155 27.49 -4.96 9.92
CA MET A 155 27.54 -6.36 10.37
C MET A 155 26.18 -6.83 10.89
N LEU A 156 25.85 -8.09 10.62
CA LEU A 156 24.69 -8.76 11.22
C LEU A 156 25.07 -9.32 12.60
N VAL A 157 24.40 -8.86 13.64
CA VAL A 157 24.65 -9.30 15.02
C VAL A 157 23.41 -9.97 15.58
N LYS A 158 23.58 -11.16 16.17
CA LYS A 158 22.50 -11.88 16.84
C LYS A 158 22.19 -11.24 18.20
N VAL A 159 20.92 -10.98 18.48
CA VAL A 159 20.44 -10.59 19.81
C VAL A 159 20.41 -11.83 20.70
N ARG A 160 21.00 -11.75 21.90
CA ARG A 160 21.02 -12.84 22.88
C ARG A 160 19.75 -12.86 23.71
#